data_AF-T1CGY1-F1
#
_entry.id   AF-T1CGY1-F1
#
_cell.length_a   1.000
_cell.length_b   1.000
_cell.length_c   1.000
_cell.angle_alpha   90.00
_cell.angle_beta   90.00
_cell.angle_gamma   90.00
#
_symmetry.space_group_name_H-M   'P 1'
#
loop_
_entity.id
_entity.type
_entity.pdbx_description
1 polymer ?
#
loop_
_entity_poly.entity_id
_entity_poly.type
_entity_poly.pdbx_seq_one_letter_code
_entity_poly.pdbx_strand_id
1 'polypeptide(L)'
;TVHGLNSPSAYSAVLTRGERVIVVSQTVRDHVQQHYPDLPQERVRLIPRGVDADEFPYGYRPDPAWRAAFFAEFPYLAGAPLLTLPGRGTRLKGHAHALRLLAALKTRGVDARLLLLGADEPARAAYVRE
;
A
#
# COMPACT_ATOMS: atom_id res chain seq x y z
N THR A 1 7.28 14.53 11.63
CA THR A 1 7.25 13.88 10.30
C THR A 1 5.85 13.93 9.75
N VAL A 2 5.69 14.23 8.47
CA VAL A 2 4.42 14.17 7.76
C VAL A 2 4.40 12.86 6.95
N HIS A 3 3.52 11.95 7.35
CA HIS A 3 3.47 10.59 6.79
C HIS A 3 2.48 10.43 5.63
N GLY A 4 1.60 11.40 5.42
CA GLY A 4 0.53 11.30 4.44
C GLY A 4 -0.16 12.62 4.19
N LEU A 5 -1.22 12.57 3.40
CA LEU A 5 -2.01 13.71 2.95
C LEU A 5 -3.06 14.08 3.99
N ASN A 6 -2.61 14.54 5.16
CA ASN A 6 -3.50 14.98 6.21
C ASN A 6 -4.37 16.15 5.73
N SER A 7 -5.64 16.18 6.15
CA SER A 7 -6.54 17.28 5.83
C SER A 7 -5.94 18.62 6.29
N PRO A 8 -5.87 19.64 5.42
CA PRO A 8 -5.36 20.96 5.77
C PRO A 8 -6.18 21.58 6.89
N SER A 9 -5.51 21.95 7.98
CA SER A 9 -6.13 22.58 9.16
C SER A 9 -5.06 23.21 10.05
N ALA A 10 -5.48 24.03 11.02
CA ALA A 10 -4.61 24.52 12.09
C ALA A 10 -4.04 23.37 12.93
N TYR A 11 -4.83 22.32 13.16
CA TYR A 11 -4.36 21.10 13.84
C TYR A 11 -3.23 20.44 13.05
N SER A 12 -3.40 20.21 11.75
CA SER A 12 -2.37 19.64 10.88
C SER A 12 -1.15 20.56 10.71
N ALA A 13 -1.31 21.88 10.86
CA ALA A 13 -0.22 22.85 10.79
C ALA A 13 0.84 22.65 11.89
N VAL A 14 0.50 21.99 13.01
CA VAL A 14 1.48 21.67 14.06
C VAL A 14 2.65 20.84 13.52
N LEU A 15 2.40 20.03 12.49
CA LEU A 15 3.42 19.18 11.86
C LEU A 15 4.50 19.97 11.12
N THR A 16 4.26 21.25 10.82
CA THR A 16 5.20 22.13 10.12
C THR A 16 6.06 22.97 11.07
N ARG A 17 5.80 22.93 12.39
CA ARG A 17 6.46 23.79 13.38
C ARG A 17 7.82 23.30 13.86
N GLY A 18 8.23 22.09 13.47
CA GLY A 18 9.54 21.54 13.83
C GLY A 18 10.70 22.30 13.20
N GLU A 19 11.87 22.23 13.83
CA GLU A 19 13.14 22.73 13.26
C GLU A 19 13.45 22.05 11.91
N ARG A 20 13.03 20.80 11.77
CA ARG A 20 13.03 20.01 10.54
C ARG A 20 11.68 19.35 10.35
N VAL A 21 11.17 19.41 9.12
CA VAL A 21 9.93 18.76 8.71
C VAL A 21 10.26 17.64 7.76
N ILE A 22 10.23 16.42 8.27
CA ILE A 22 10.47 15.22 7.46
C ILE A 22 9.21 14.88 6.69
N VAL A 23 9.31 14.75 5.37
CA VAL A 23 8.25 14.30 4.45
C VAL A 23 8.68 12.96 3.83
N VAL A 24 7.74 12.02 3.71
CA VAL A 24 8.05 10.64 3.29
C VAL A 24 8.04 10.40 1.78
N SER A 25 7.57 11.38 1.00
CA SER A 25 7.54 11.31 -0.46
C SER A 25 7.51 12.72 -1.06
N GLN A 26 7.78 12.81 -2.38
CA GLN A 26 7.61 14.05 -3.12
C GLN A 26 6.16 14.53 -3.09
N THR A 27 5.18 13.63 -3.21
CA THR A 27 3.75 13.96 -3.09
C THR A 27 3.42 14.62 -1.75
N VAL A 28 3.98 14.10 -0.64
CA VAL A 28 3.75 14.71 0.68
C VAL A 28 4.47 16.05 0.80
N ARG A 29 5.67 16.19 0.20
CA ARG A 29 6.35 17.49 0.11
C ARG A 29 5.46 18.52 -0.57
N ASP A 30 4.94 18.18 -1.75
CA ASP A 30 4.12 19.08 -2.56
C ASP A 30 2.83 19.45 -1.83
N HIS A 31 2.16 18.46 -1.22
CA HIS A 31 0.97 18.66 -0.39
C HIS A 31 1.21 19.64 0.76
N VAL A 32 2.32 19.47 1.50
CA VAL A 32 2.66 20.35 2.61
C VAL A 32 2.98 21.75 2.12
N GLN A 33 3.78 21.90 1.07
CA GLN A 33 4.15 23.20 0.52
C GLN A 33 2.96 23.97 -0.05
N GLN A 34 2.02 23.26 -0.68
CA GLN A 34 0.79 23.85 -1.21
C GLN A 34 -0.12 24.39 -0.11
N HIS A 35 -0.25 23.67 1.01
CA HIS A 35 -1.21 24.01 2.07
C HIS A 35 -0.61 24.83 3.22
N TYR A 36 0.71 24.86 3.34
CA TYR A 36 1.45 25.59 4.37
C TYR A 36 2.62 26.37 3.76
N PRO A 37 2.34 27.40 2.93
CA PRO A 37 3.37 28.12 2.16
C PRO A 37 4.38 28.86 3.04
N ASP A 38 4.03 29.15 4.29
CA ASP A 38 4.94 29.78 5.26
C ASP A 38 6.01 28.83 5.80
N LEU A 39 5.96 27.53 5.47
CA LEU A 39 6.99 26.57 5.85
C LEU A 39 8.25 26.80 5.02
N PRO A 40 9.38 27.22 5.61
CA PRO A 40 10.59 27.48 4.84
C PRO A 40 11.12 26.19 4.20
N GLN A 41 11.44 26.25 2.91
CA GLN A 41 11.84 25.08 2.11
C GLN A 41 13.09 24.40 2.69
N GLU A 42 14.00 25.19 3.25
CA GLU A 42 15.22 24.72 3.87
C GLU A 42 15.00 23.89 5.14
N ARG A 43 13.78 23.90 5.72
CA ARG A 43 13.41 23.02 6.84
C ARG A 43 12.86 21.67 6.37
N VAL A 44 12.44 21.54 5.12
CA VAL A 44 11.82 20.32 4.60
C VAL A 44 12.88 19.30 4.22
N ARG A 45 12.75 18.07 4.73
CA ARG A 45 13.66 16.95 4.43
C ARG A 45 12.86 15.78 3.87
N LEU A 46 13.15 15.41 2.61
CA LEU A 46 12.55 14.22 2.00
C LEU A 46 13.35 13.01 2.46
N ILE A 47 12.72 12.14 3.25
CA ILE A 47 13.31 10.88 3.71
C ILE A 47 12.28 9.78 3.43
N PRO A 48 12.41 9.06 2.29
CA PRO A 48 11.56 7.92 1.99
C PRO A 48 11.69 6.84 3.05
N ARG A 49 10.62 6.05 3.22
CA ARG A 49 10.70 4.83 4.03
C ARG A 49 11.46 3.76 3.24
N GLY A 50 12.34 3.03 3.93
CA GLY A 50 13.07 1.90 3.39
C GLY A 50 12.46 0.56 3.79
N VAL A 51 12.96 -0.49 3.17
CA VAL A 51 12.76 -1.90 3.52
C VAL A 51 14.14 -2.54 3.68
N ASP A 52 14.26 -3.54 4.54
CA ASP A 52 15.49 -4.32 4.66
C ASP A 52 15.73 -5.11 3.37
N ALA A 53 16.88 -4.87 2.72
CA ALA A 53 17.22 -5.50 1.45
C ALA A 53 17.71 -6.95 1.62
N ASP A 54 18.19 -7.31 2.80
CA ASP A 54 18.60 -8.69 3.12
C ASP A 54 17.37 -9.55 3.40
N GLU A 55 16.34 -8.99 4.06
CA GLU A 55 15.05 -9.66 4.28
C GLU A 55 14.17 -9.67 3.02
N PHE A 56 14.15 -8.58 2.25
CA PHE A 56 13.29 -8.42 1.06
C PHE A 56 14.10 -8.07 -0.21
N PRO A 57 14.91 -9.02 -0.73
CA PRO A 57 15.75 -8.77 -1.88
C PRO A 57 14.91 -8.53 -3.14
N TYR A 58 15.35 -7.58 -3.96
CA TYR A 58 14.71 -7.29 -5.25
C TYR A 58 14.78 -8.51 -6.18
N GLY A 59 13.65 -8.88 -6.78
CA GLY A 59 13.58 -10.00 -7.72
C GLY A 59 13.62 -11.37 -7.08
N TYR A 60 13.41 -11.48 -5.76
CA TYR A 60 13.27 -12.76 -5.06
C TYR A 60 12.31 -13.70 -5.80
N ARG A 61 12.74 -14.94 -5.99
CA ARG A 61 11.91 -16.03 -6.50
C ARG A 61 11.94 -17.17 -5.48
N PRO A 62 10.79 -17.58 -4.93
CA PRO A 62 10.76 -18.70 -4.00
C PRO A 62 11.23 -19.97 -4.69
N ASP A 63 11.91 -20.83 -3.93
CA ASP A 63 12.37 -22.12 -4.43
C ASP A 63 11.20 -23.04 -4.81
N PRO A 64 11.45 -24.11 -5.60
CA PRO A 64 10.39 -25.03 -6.02
C PRO A 64 9.65 -25.71 -4.87
N ALA A 65 10.32 -26.00 -3.74
CA ALA A 65 9.73 -26.66 -2.58
C ALA A 65 8.75 -25.72 -1.87
N TRP A 66 9.14 -24.45 -1.67
CA TRP A 66 8.23 -23.42 -1.14
C TRP A 66 7.00 -23.25 -2.01
N ARG A 67 7.18 -23.18 -3.34
CA ARG A 67 6.06 -23.05 -4.30
C ARG A 67 5.13 -24.26 -4.25
N ALA A 68 5.69 -25.46 -4.18
CA ALA A 68 4.91 -26.69 -4.07
C ALA A 68 4.09 -26.73 -2.78
N ALA A 69 4.69 -26.35 -1.64
CA ALA A 69 3.99 -26.26 -0.37
C ALA A 69 2.85 -25.22 -0.40
N PHE A 70 3.11 -24.02 -0.93
CA PHE A 70 2.11 -22.96 -1.06
C PHE A 70 0.90 -23.40 -1.90
N PHE A 71 1.11 -24.03 -3.05
CA PHE A 71 0.01 -24.51 -3.89
C PHE A 71 -0.64 -25.80 -3.37
N ALA A 72 0.03 -26.59 -2.53
CA ALA A 72 -0.60 -27.70 -1.83
C ALA A 72 -1.58 -27.19 -0.75
N GLU A 73 -1.23 -26.11 -0.05
CA GLU A 73 -2.09 -25.47 0.94
C GLU A 73 -3.24 -24.69 0.26
N PHE A 74 -2.96 -24.02 -0.86
CA PHE A 74 -3.93 -23.19 -1.60
C PHE A 74 -4.10 -23.66 -3.05
N PRO A 75 -4.67 -24.85 -3.29
CA PRO A 75 -4.75 -25.44 -4.63
C PRO A 75 -5.58 -24.60 -5.62
N TYR A 76 -6.53 -23.82 -5.13
CA TYR A 76 -7.37 -22.92 -5.95
C TYR A 76 -6.61 -21.73 -6.55
N LEU A 77 -5.38 -21.45 -6.08
CA LEU A 77 -4.51 -20.42 -6.64
C LEU A 77 -3.59 -20.94 -7.75
N ALA A 78 -3.49 -22.26 -7.93
CA ALA A 78 -2.60 -22.87 -8.91
C ALA A 78 -3.10 -22.69 -10.36
N GLY A 79 -2.18 -22.80 -11.32
CA GLY A 79 -2.51 -22.86 -12.75
C GLY A 79 -2.94 -21.53 -13.41
N ALA A 80 -2.91 -20.43 -12.67
CA ALA A 80 -3.39 -19.13 -13.11
C ALA A 80 -2.44 -18.00 -12.68
N PRO A 81 -2.36 -16.87 -13.43
CA PRO A 81 -1.67 -15.67 -12.94
C PRO A 81 -2.24 -15.20 -11.60
N LEU A 82 -1.37 -15.07 -10.60
CA LEU A 82 -1.73 -14.63 -9.26
C LEU A 82 -1.45 -13.13 -9.08
N LEU A 83 -2.50 -12.33 -8.93
CA LEU A 83 -2.44 -10.94 -8.52
C LEU A 83 -2.44 -10.87 -6.99
N THR A 84 -1.64 -9.98 -6.41
CA THR A 84 -1.59 -9.80 -4.95
C THR A 84 -1.72 -8.32 -4.60
N LEU A 85 -2.65 -8.02 -3.71
CA LEU A 85 -2.83 -6.70 -3.11
C LEU A 85 -2.62 -6.84 -1.60
N PRO A 86 -1.41 -6.60 -1.08
CA PRO A 86 -1.17 -6.61 0.36
C PRO A 86 -1.66 -5.31 0.98
N GLY A 87 -2.44 -5.41 2.05
CA GLY A 87 -2.85 -4.26 2.85
C GLY A 87 -4.08 -4.49 3.71
N ARG A 88 -4.15 -3.75 4.81
CA ARG A 88 -5.31 -3.73 5.73
C ARG A 88 -6.61 -3.45 5.00
N GLY A 89 -7.68 -4.16 5.40
CA GLY A 89 -9.04 -3.98 4.91
C GLY A 89 -9.60 -2.56 5.13
N THR A 90 -9.32 -1.66 4.19
CA THR A 90 -9.86 -0.30 4.17
C THR A 90 -10.15 0.13 2.73
N ARG A 91 -11.15 1.01 2.55
CA ARG A 91 -11.52 1.55 1.22
C ARG A 91 -10.32 2.15 0.47
N LEU A 92 -9.46 2.86 1.18
CA LEU A 92 -8.28 3.53 0.63
C LEU A 92 -7.28 2.55 -0.01
N LYS A 93 -7.26 1.29 0.41
CA LYS A 93 -6.34 0.27 -0.13
C LYS A 93 -6.79 -0.32 -1.46
N GLY A 94 -8.00 -0.01 -1.93
CA GLY A 94 -8.41 -0.29 -3.30
C GLY A 94 -8.89 -1.73 -3.56
N HIS A 95 -9.30 -2.49 -2.54
CA HIS A 95 -9.80 -3.87 -2.73
C HIS A 95 -10.97 -3.95 -3.73
N ALA A 96 -11.92 -3.02 -3.66
CA ALA A 96 -13.03 -2.95 -4.62
C ALA A 96 -12.57 -2.67 -6.07
N HIS A 97 -11.45 -1.97 -6.25
CA HIS A 97 -10.85 -1.80 -7.59
C HIS A 97 -10.18 -3.09 -8.06
N ALA A 98 -9.49 -3.80 -7.17
CA ALA A 98 -8.86 -5.08 -7.48
C ALA A 98 -9.90 -6.16 -7.86
N LEU A 99 -11.05 -6.20 -7.17
CA LEU A 99 -12.16 -7.09 -7.51
C LEU A 99 -12.76 -6.77 -8.90
N ARG A 100 -12.97 -5.48 -9.19
CA ARG A 100 -13.43 -5.03 -10.53
C ARG A 100 -12.42 -5.36 -11.63
N LEU A 101 -11.12 -5.21 -11.36
CA LEU A 101 -10.05 -5.61 -12.26
C LEU A 101 -10.11 -7.13 -12.54
N LEU A 102 -10.23 -7.95 -11.51
CA LEU A 102 -10.34 -9.40 -11.67
C LEU A 102 -11.56 -9.78 -12.51
N ALA A 103 -12.72 -9.16 -12.25
CA ALA A 103 -13.93 -9.39 -13.05
C ALA A 103 -13.71 -9.02 -14.52
N ALA A 104 -13.10 -7.87 -14.81
CA ALA A 104 -12.78 -7.44 -16.17
C ALA A 104 -11.79 -8.38 -16.88
N LEU A 105 -10.80 -8.93 -16.16
CA LEU A 105 -9.88 -9.92 -16.70
C LEU A 105 -10.61 -11.22 -17.07
N LYS A 106 -11.51 -11.69 -16.21
CA LYS A 106 -12.34 -12.87 -16.50
C LYS A 106 -13.21 -12.68 -17.74
N THR A 107 -13.86 -11.52 -17.89
CA THR A 107 -14.64 -11.19 -19.11
C THR A 107 -13.79 -11.22 -20.37
N ARG A 108 -12.49 -10.92 -20.27
CA ARG A 108 -11.53 -10.95 -21.38
C ARG A 108 -10.88 -12.33 -21.61
N GLY A 109 -11.35 -13.38 -20.93
CA GLY A 109 -10.80 -14.74 -21.05
C GLY A 109 -9.48 -14.95 -20.32
N VAL A 110 -9.07 -14.03 -19.44
CA VAL A 110 -7.87 -14.19 -18.62
C VAL A 110 -8.27 -14.83 -17.30
N ASP A 111 -7.90 -16.10 -17.12
CA ASP A 111 -8.15 -16.84 -15.89
C ASP A 111 -7.13 -16.46 -14.80
N ALA A 112 -7.33 -15.31 -14.15
CA ALA A 112 -6.48 -14.82 -13.08
C ALA A 112 -7.04 -15.17 -11.68
N ARG A 113 -6.17 -15.09 -10.67
CA ARG A 113 -6.50 -15.21 -9.24
C ARG A 113 -6.08 -13.94 -8.52
N LEU A 114 -6.76 -13.61 -7.41
CA LEU A 114 -6.47 -12.41 -6.62
C LEU A 114 -6.35 -12.77 -5.14
N LEU A 115 -5.21 -12.41 -4.54
CA LEU A 115 -4.96 -12.52 -3.12
C LEU A 115 -5.02 -11.12 -2.47
N LEU A 116 -5.95 -10.94 -1.54
CA LEU A 116 -6.14 -9.71 -0.76
C LEU A 116 -5.52 -9.88 0.64
N LEU A 117 -4.19 -10.00 0.68
CA LEU A 117 -3.46 -10.33 1.91
C LEU A 117 -3.58 -9.21 2.95
N GLY A 118 -4.10 -9.53 4.14
CA GLY A 118 -4.33 -8.57 5.23
C GLY A 118 -5.65 -7.80 5.14
N ALA A 119 -6.51 -8.09 4.16
CA ALA A 119 -7.83 -7.46 4.07
C ALA A 119 -8.76 -7.92 5.21
N ASP A 120 -8.70 -9.21 5.54
CA ASP A 120 -9.50 -9.84 6.59
C ASP A 120 -8.75 -9.86 7.92
N GLU A 121 -9.16 -8.96 8.81
CA GLU A 121 -8.68 -8.83 10.18
C GLU A 121 -9.92 -8.64 11.08
N PRO A 122 -9.93 -9.13 12.34
CA PRO A 122 -11.10 -8.98 13.22
C PRO A 122 -11.61 -7.54 13.36
N ALA A 123 -10.69 -6.57 13.41
CA ALA A 123 -11.02 -5.14 13.47
C ALA A 123 -11.62 -4.56 12.17
N ARG A 124 -11.67 -5.35 11.09
CA ARG A 124 -12.10 -4.96 9.74
C ARG A 124 -13.29 -5.76 9.23
N ALA A 125 -13.91 -6.60 10.05
CA ALA A 125 -15.07 -7.41 9.67
C ALA A 125 -16.24 -6.59 9.08
N ALA A 126 -16.44 -5.34 9.52
CA ALA A 126 -17.44 -4.45 8.93
C ALA A 126 -17.09 -4.09 7.47
N TYR A 127 -15.81 -3.78 7.19
CA TYR A 127 -15.34 -3.47 5.84
C TYR A 127 -15.37 -4.68 4.91
N VAL A 128 -15.02 -5.87 5.42
CA VAL A 128 -15.02 -7.11 4.64
C VAL A 128 -16.43 -7.51 4.19
N ARG A 129 -17.46 -7.11 4.94
CA ARG A 129 -18.87 -7.37 4.61
C ARG A 129 -19.46 -6.40 3.57
N GLU A 130 -18.76 -5.32 3.22
CA GLU A 130 -19.19 -4.37 2.18
C GLU A 130 -19.06 -4.97 0.78
#